data_AF-A0A934KCI6-F1
#
_entry.id   AF-A0A934KCI6-F1
#
_cell.length_a   1.000
_cell.length_b   1.000
_cell.length_c   1.000
_cell.angle_alpha   90.00
_cell.angle_beta   90.00
_cell.angle_gamma   90.00
#
_symmetry.space_group_name_H-M   'P 1'
#
loop_
_entity.id
_entity.type
_entity.pdbx_description
1 polymer ?
#
loop_
_entity_poly.entity_id
_entity_poly.type
_entity_poly.pdbx_seq_one_letter_code
_entity_poly.pdbx_strand_id
1 'polypeptide(L)'
;MLNRPAAVRGLPRLYAGRVAIDPFGQAEMRYRALLGDRRRGSLDPRSFRAAVRQLRVVDGEGREWSLGPENGVWYRRDRDRWSEAEPPRRLVCGRCGHHNLQRHSYCTECGSRLARAS
;
A
#
# COMPACT_ATOMS: atom_id res chain seq x y z
N MET A 1 -41.02 1.74 -9.73
CA MET A 1 -40.02 2.13 -10.76
C MET A 1 -39.77 3.62 -10.55
N LEU A 2 -38.60 4.20 -10.27
CA LEU A 2 -37.21 3.76 -10.33
C LEU A 2 -36.46 4.19 -9.06
N ASN A 3 -35.57 3.29 -8.64
CA ASN A 3 -34.59 3.40 -7.58
C ASN A 3 -33.46 4.37 -7.98
N ARG A 4 -33.02 5.28 -7.11
CA ARG A 4 -31.75 6.01 -7.25
C ARG A 4 -30.91 5.74 -5.99
N PRO A 5 -29.72 5.10 -6.11
CA PRO A 5 -28.88 4.85 -4.97
C PRO A 5 -28.31 6.15 -4.40
N ALA A 6 -28.25 6.23 -3.08
CA ALA A 6 -27.49 7.24 -2.36
C ALA A 6 -26.03 7.19 -2.83
N ALA A 7 -25.53 8.33 -3.31
CA ALA A 7 -24.15 8.50 -3.70
C ALA A 7 -23.24 8.18 -2.51
N VAL A 8 -22.46 7.11 -2.62
CA VAL A 8 -21.32 6.88 -1.72
C VAL A 8 -20.32 8.00 -1.99
N ARG A 9 -20.18 8.89 -1.00
CA ARG A 9 -19.23 9.99 -0.99
C ARG A 9 -17.84 9.50 -1.38
N GLY A 10 -17.30 10.06 -2.47
CA GLY A 10 -15.95 9.82 -2.94
C GLY A 10 -14.92 10.19 -1.87
N LEU A 11 -14.08 9.22 -1.51
CA LEU A 11 -12.83 9.49 -0.82
C LEU A 11 -11.90 10.20 -1.81
N PRO A 12 -11.19 11.26 -1.38
CA PRO A 12 -10.41 12.10 -2.28
C PRO A 12 -9.26 11.31 -2.89
N ARG A 13 -9.01 11.61 -4.17
CA ARG A 13 -7.89 11.17 -4.99
C ARG A 13 -6.58 11.63 -4.32
N LEU A 14 -6.02 10.81 -3.42
CA LEU A 14 -4.76 11.09 -2.70
C LEU A 14 -3.54 10.95 -3.62
N TYR A 15 -3.46 11.76 -4.67
CA TYR A 15 -2.25 11.99 -5.45
C TYR A 15 -2.17 13.47 -5.85
N ALA A 16 -2.42 14.36 -4.89
CA ALA A 16 -2.23 15.79 -5.05
C ALA A 16 -1.05 16.28 -4.18
N GLY A 17 0.08 16.57 -4.83
CA GLY A 17 1.06 17.57 -4.36
C GLY A 17 2.15 17.16 -3.35
N ARG A 18 3.41 17.26 -3.82
CA ARG A 18 4.66 17.60 -3.08
C ARG A 18 5.38 16.59 -2.17
N VAL A 19 4.79 15.49 -1.73
CA VAL A 19 5.55 14.28 -1.32
C VAL A 19 4.69 13.08 -1.70
N ALA A 20 5.11 12.29 -2.69
CA ALA A 20 4.44 11.02 -2.96
C ALA A 20 4.75 10.07 -1.80
N ILE A 21 3.98 10.16 -0.71
CA ILE A 21 4.06 9.21 0.39
C ILE A 21 3.85 7.82 -0.22
N ASP A 22 4.82 6.93 -0.03
CA ASP A 22 4.65 5.53 -0.39
C ASP A 22 3.62 4.91 0.57
N PRO A 23 2.39 4.62 0.13
CA PRO A 23 1.35 4.12 1.03
C PRO A 23 1.72 2.74 1.60
N PHE A 24 2.47 1.93 0.85
CA PHE A 24 2.96 0.64 1.31
C PHE A 24 4.02 0.81 2.41
N GLY A 25 5.04 1.64 2.19
CA GLY A 25 6.02 1.98 3.22
C GLY A 25 5.40 2.62 4.47
N GLN A 26 4.36 3.46 4.30
CA GLN A 26 3.64 4.04 5.44
C GLN A 26 2.87 2.97 6.23
N ALA A 27 2.19 2.05 5.54
CA ALA A 27 1.50 0.94 6.19
C ALA A 27 2.47 0.03 6.96
N GLU A 28 3.63 -0.30 6.38
CA GLU A 28 4.67 -1.10 7.05
C GLU A 28 5.25 -0.41 8.27
N MET A 29 5.49 0.90 8.20
CA MET A 29 5.95 1.69 9.34
C MET A 29 4.94 1.62 10.50
N ARG A 30 3.64 1.79 10.21
CA ARG A 30 2.57 1.67 11.21
C ARG A 30 2.44 0.25 11.75
N TYR A 31 2.59 -0.76 10.90
CA TYR A 31 2.60 -2.16 11.32
C TYR A 31 3.73 -2.45 12.31
N ARG A 32 4.95 -1.95 12.06
CA ARG A 32 6.09 -2.09 13.00
C ARG A 32 5.81 -1.44 14.35
N ALA A 33 5.14 -0.28 14.36
CA ALA A 33 4.71 0.37 15.60
C ALA A 33 3.70 -0.52 16.36
N LEU A 34 2.64 -0.99 15.70
CA LEU A 34 1.65 -1.90 16.28
C LEU A 34 2.28 -3.20 16.81
N LEU A 35 3.28 -3.75 16.12
CA LEU A 35 4.04 -4.90 16.61
C LEU A 35 4.80 -4.57 17.90
N GLY A 36 5.41 -3.39 17.98
CA GLY A 36 6.03 -2.91 19.20
C GLY A 36 5.03 -2.85 20.36
N ASP A 37 3.84 -2.32 20.11
CA ASP A 37 2.73 -2.21 21.07
C ASP A 37 2.27 -3.59 21.56
N ARG A 38 2.13 -4.53 20.61
CA ARG A 38 1.74 -5.91 20.89
C ARG A 38 2.79 -6.65 21.71
N ARG A 39 4.09 -6.44 21.43
CA ARG A 39 5.19 -7.10 22.15
C ARG A 39 5.32 -6.62 23.59
N ARG A 40 5.11 -5.33 23.84
CA ARG A 40 5.14 -4.76 25.20
C ARG A 40 3.84 -4.96 25.99
N GLY A 41 2.85 -5.64 25.41
CA GLY A 41 1.56 -5.93 26.06
C GLY A 41 0.58 -4.77 26.12
N SER A 42 0.90 -3.61 25.53
CA SER A 42 -0.01 -2.45 25.52
C SER A 42 -1.12 -2.54 24.47
N LEU A 43 -1.05 -3.54 23.59
CA LEU A 43 -2.07 -3.83 22.59
C LEU A 43 -2.37 -5.33 22.60
N ASP A 44 -3.60 -5.71 22.90
CA ASP A 44 -4.00 -7.11 22.94
C ASP A 44 -4.07 -7.72 21.52
N PRO A 45 -4.05 -9.07 21.39
CA PRO A 45 -4.03 -9.73 20.09
C PRO A 45 -5.21 -9.39 19.17
N ARG A 46 -6.41 -9.20 19.72
CA ARG A 46 -7.62 -8.92 18.93
C ARG A 46 -7.56 -7.49 18.39
N SER A 47 -7.17 -6.54 19.25
CA SER A 47 -7.01 -5.14 18.85
C SER A 47 -5.88 -4.98 17.85
N PHE A 48 -4.77 -5.69 18.02
CA PHE A 48 -3.68 -5.74 17.04
C PHE A 48 -4.17 -6.21 15.66
N ARG A 49 -4.85 -7.37 15.58
CA ARG A 49 -5.40 -7.86 14.30
C ARG A 49 -6.36 -6.86 13.65
N ALA A 50 -7.20 -6.19 14.45
CA ALA A 50 -8.12 -5.18 13.95
C ALA A 50 -7.39 -3.94 13.41
N ALA A 51 -6.39 -3.46 14.14
CA ALA A 51 -5.58 -2.30 13.73
C ALA A 51 -4.79 -2.59 12.45
N VAL A 52 -4.17 -3.77 12.33
CA VAL A 52 -3.46 -4.14 11.09
C VAL A 52 -4.40 -4.18 9.89
N ARG A 53 -5.62 -4.72 10.03
CA ARG A 53 -6.63 -4.73 8.95
C ARG A 53 -7.08 -3.34 8.49
N GLN A 54 -6.85 -2.29 9.30
CA GLN A 54 -7.12 -0.90 8.93
C GLN A 54 -5.98 -0.25 8.14
N LEU A 55 -4.80 -0.87 8.09
CA LEU A 55 -3.66 -0.41 7.28
C LEU A 55 -3.79 -0.78 5.78
N ARG A 56 -5.03 -1.01 5.33
CA ARG A 56 -5.33 -1.44 3.96
C ARG A 56 -4.92 -0.35 2.97
N VAL A 57 -4.32 -0.76 1.86
CA VAL A 57 -3.86 0.13 0.80
C VAL A 57 -4.63 -0.18 -0.48
N VAL A 58 -5.04 0.87 -1.20
CA VAL A 58 -5.52 0.76 -2.58
C VAL A 58 -4.45 1.36 -3.48
N ASP A 59 -3.97 0.58 -4.44
CA ASP A 59 -2.94 1.05 -5.37
C ASP A 59 -3.51 1.90 -6.52
N GLY A 60 -2.63 2.40 -7.39
CA GLY A 60 -3.04 3.21 -8.55
C GLY A 60 -3.88 2.47 -9.59
N GLU A 61 -3.93 1.14 -9.54
CA GLU A 61 -4.76 0.29 -10.41
C GLU A 61 -6.08 -0.12 -9.73
N GLY A 62 -6.37 0.42 -8.53
CA GLY A 62 -7.59 0.14 -7.77
C GLY A 62 -7.58 -1.20 -7.02
N ARG A 63 -6.44 -1.90 -6.96
CA ARG A 63 -6.32 -3.20 -6.27
C ARG A 63 -6.19 -2.97 -4.77
N GLU A 64 -6.89 -3.76 -3.98
CA GLU A 64 -6.79 -3.73 -2.52
C GLU A 64 -5.65 -4.61 -2.01
N TRP A 65 -4.95 -4.10 -1.01
CA TRP A 65 -3.80 -4.73 -0.36
C TRP A 65 -3.93 -4.67 1.16
N SER A 66 -3.52 -5.72 1.85
CA SER A 66 -3.49 -5.77 3.31
C SER A 66 -2.26 -6.54 3.79
N LEU A 67 -1.68 -6.11 4.91
CA LEU A 67 -0.72 -6.92 5.66
C LEU A 67 -1.47 -8.03 6.41
N GLY A 68 -0.87 -9.22 6.46
CA GLY A 68 -1.24 -10.28 7.37
C GLY A 68 -0.83 -9.89 8.80
N PRO A 69 -1.75 -9.84 9.77
CA PRO A 69 -1.39 -9.45 11.14
C PRO A 69 -0.27 -10.31 11.73
N GLU A 70 -0.33 -11.62 11.51
CA GLU A 70 0.51 -12.61 12.15
C GLU A 70 1.92 -12.67 11.57
N ASN A 71 2.07 -12.45 10.26
CA ASN A 71 3.32 -12.64 9.53
C ASN A 71 3.89 -11.36 8.92
N GLY A 72 3.11 -10.27 8.86
CA GLY A 72 3.53 -9.02 8.23
C GLY A 72 3.73 -9.12 6.73
N VAL A 73 3.20 -10.17 6.09
CA VAL A 73 3.31 -10.39 4.64
C VAL A 73 2.17 -9.66 3.93
N TRP A 74 2.44 -9.16 2.73
CA TRP A 74 1.42 -8.51 1.91
C TRP A 74 0.52 -9.53 1.20
N TYR A 75 -0.78 -9.24 1.24
CA TYR A 75 -1.79 -9.95 0.48
C TYR A 75 -2.52 -8.97 -0.42
N ARG A 76 -2.79 -9.39 -1.65
CA ARG A 76 -3.67 -8.69 -2.60
C ARG A 76 -5.04 -9.34 -2.60
N ARG A 77 -6.09 -8.53 -2.74
CA ARG A 77 -7.45 -9.02 -2.94
C ARG A 77 -7.67 -9.38 -4.40
N ASP A 78 -7.93 -10.66 -4.66
CA ASP A 78 -8.39 -11.18 -5.94
C ASP A 78 -9.84 -11.66 -5.78
N ARG A 79 -10.80 -10.86 -6.26
CA ARG A 79 -12.24 -11.04 -6.01
C ARG A 79 -12.53 -11.06 -4.50
N ASP A 80 -12.86 -12.23 -3.95
CA ASP A 80 -13.15 -12.43 -2.52
C ASP A 80 -12.07 -13.23 -1.79
N ARG A 81 -10.90 -13.42 -2.42
CA ARG A 81 -9.77 -14.12 -1.80
C ARG A 81 -8.59 -13.18 -1.60
N TRP A 82 -7.85 -13.41 -0.53
CA TRP A 82 -6.57 -12.78 -0.26
C TRP A 82 -5.46 -13.76 -0.66
N SER A 83 -4.59 -13.33 -1.56
CA SER A 83 -3.44 -14.09 -2.07
C SER A 83 -2.17 -13.34 -1.72
N GLU A 84 -1.15 -14.06 -1.25
CA GLU A 84 0.16 -13.46 -0.98
C GLU A 84 0.74 -12.86 -2.27
N ALA A 85 1.23 -11.63 -2.21
CA ALA A 85 1.76 -10.91 -3.36
C ALA A 85 2.68 -9.76 -2.92
N GLU A 86 3.63 -9.39 -3.78
CA GLU A 86 4.46 -8.21 -3.56
C GLU A 86 3.74 -6.93 -4.05
N PRO A 87 3.62 -5.89 -3.22
CA PRO A 87 3.01 -4.63 -3.63
C PRO A 87 3.83 -3.91 -4.72
N PRO A 88 3.18 -3.09 -5.57
CA PRO A 88 3.87 -2.28 -6.56
C PRO A 88 4.70 -1.17 -5.87
N ARG A 89 5.96 -1.46 -5.57
CA ARG A 89 6.91 -0.49 -5.02
C ARG A 89 7.26 0.58 -6.05
N ARG A 90 7.51 1.81 -5.57
CA ARG A 90 7.97 2.91 -6.41
C ARG A 90 9.50 3.02 -6.41
N LEU A 91 10.06 3.27 -7.58
CA LEU A 91 11.45 3.66 -7.81
C LEU A 91 11.48 5.11 -8.28
N VAL A 92 12.31 5.94 -7.68
CA VAL A 92 12.59 7.28 -8.23
C VAL A 92 13.75 7.15 -9.21
N CYS A 93 13.55 7.62 -10.44
CA CYS A 93 14.62 7.67 -11.43
C CYS A 93 15.71 8.65 -10.96
N GLY A 94 16.94 8.16 -10.78
CA GLY A 94 18.06 9.02 -10.39
C GLY A 94 18.47 10.05 -11.45
N ARG A 95 18.05 9.89 -12.72
CA ARG A 95 18.38 10.83 -13.81
C ARG A 95 17.39 11.98 -13.94
N CYS A 96 16.08 11.70 -13.94
CA CYS A 96 15.05 12.72 -14.19
C CYS A 96 14.07 12.94 -13.03
N GLY A 97 14.19 12.18 -11.93
CA GLY A 97 13.28 12.28 -10.78
C GLY A 97 11.89 11.66 -10.98
N HIS A 98 11.59 11.10 -12.16
CA HIS A 98 10.29 10.46 -12.41
C HIS A 98 10.06 9.25 -11.50
N HIS A 99 8.83 9.11 -11.00
CA HIS A 99 8.42 7.96 -10.19
C HIS A 99 8.00 6.82 -11.11
N ASN A 100 8.72 5.71 -11.02
CA ASN A 100 8.49 4.50 -11.78
C ASN A 100 8.02 3.39 -10.83
N LEU A 101 7.46 2.33 -11.38
CA LEU A 101 7.15 1.12 -10.62
C LEU A 101 8.32 0.13 -10.73
N GLN A 102 8.59 -0.64 -9.67
CA GLN A 102 9.71 -1.60 -9.63
C GLN A 102 9.72 -2.61 -10.78
N ARG A 103 8.55 -2.90 -11.37
CA ARG A 103 8.43 -3.77 -12.56
C ARG A 103 9.18 -3.24 -13.79
N HIS A 104 9.45 -1.93 -13.86
CA HIS A 104 10.15 -1.33 -14.98
C HIS A 104 11.67 -1.43 -14.81
N SER A 105 12.37 -1.85 -15.86
CA SER A 105 13.85 -1.85 -15.89
C SER A 105 14.43 -0.50 -16.33
N TYR A 106 13.62 0.30 -17.04
CA TYR A 106 13.98 1.62 -17.57
C TYR A 106 12.93 2.65 -17.15
N CYS A 107 13.34 3.90 -17.02
CA CYS A 107 12.45 5.00 -16.72
C CYS A 107 11.47 5.21 -17.87
N THR A 108 10.17 5.23 -17.58
CA THR A 108 9.10 5.42 -18.58
C THR A 108 9.06 6.83 -19.17
N GLU A 109 9.74 7.79 -18.53
CA GLU A 109 9.83 9.18 -18.98
C GLU A 109 11.09 9.46 -19.80
N CYS A 110 12.28 9.12 -19.28
CA CYS A 110 13.55 9.51 -19.90
C CYS A 110 14.40 8.34 -20.45
N GLY A 111 13.92 7.10 -20.33
CA GLY A 111 14.61 5.91 -20.82
C GLY A 111 15.85 5.46 -20.04
N SER A 112 16.29 6.18 -19.00
CA SER A 112 17.44 5.77 -18.19
C SER A 112 17.18 4.45 -17.46
N ARG A 113 18.19 3.59 -17.30
CA ARG A 113 18.08 2.38 -16.46
C ARG A 113 17.74 2.73 -15.02
N LEU A 114 16.78 2.04 -14.42
CA LEU A 114 16.40 2.23 -13.02
C LEU A 114 17.32 1.39 -12.12
N ALA A 115 17.85 1.99 -11.06
CA ALA A 115 18.57 1.25 -10.02
C ALA A 115 17.53 0.49 -9.19
N ARG A 116 17.59 -0.85 -9.24
CA ARG A 116 16.82 -1.70 -8.33
C ARG A 116 17.56 -1.76 -6.99
N ALA A 117 16.85 -1.75 -5.88
CA ALA A 117 17.44 -2.15 -4.62
C ALA A 117 17.80 -3.65 -4.74
N SER A 118 19.07 -3.97 -4.54
CA SER A 118 19.58 -5.35 -4.52
C SER A 118 19.04 -6.14 -3.34
#